data_AF-A0A6G1RZS3-F1
#
_entry.id   AF-A0A6G1RZS3-F1
#
_cell.length_a   1.000
_cell.length_b   1.000
_cell.length_c   1.000
_cell.angle_alpha   90.00
_cell.angle_beta   90.00
_cell.angle_gamma   90.00
#
_symmetry.space_group_name_H-M   'P 1'
#
loop_
_entity.id
_entity.type
_entity.pdbx_description
1 polymer ?
#
loop_
_entity_poly.entity_id
_entity_poly.type
_entity_poly.pdbx_seq_one_letter_code
_entity_poly.pdbx_strand_id
1 'polypeptide(L)'
;ESLRKAATCIQLRLHNTSNLKQSLARTHEDDKRLFSVNQLLEDTCAWRLTRQNLVSLIMKYRGQVEYLLQNEHTVDNVIEVAKAICSVLGFVETRDITDAVRRLRAVPLVKAQNSFQSVEAPDKALTEAAVTELSVAITSLIHVYSRSFDANFQLASIPKSP
;
A
#
# COMPACT_ATOMS: atom_id res chain seq x y z
N GLU A 1 41.93 -32.86 7.79
CA GLU A 1 42.11 -31.46 7.35
C GLU A 1 41.36 -30.56 8.33
N SER A 2 42.06 -29.71 9.08
CA SER A 2 41.49 -28.96 10.22
C SER A 2 40.89 -27.63 9.74
N LEU A 3 39.58 -27.46 9.90
CA LEU A 3 38.86 -26.21 9.64
C LEU A 3 39.27 -25.15 10.70
N ARG A 4 40.26 -24.32 10.37
CA ARG A 4 40.61 -23.15 11.18
C ARG A 4 39.54 -22.07 10.98
N LYS A 5 38.69 -21.85 11.99
CA LYS A 5 37.84 -20.66 12.11
C LYS A 5 38.75 -19.43 12.04
N ALA A 6 38.54 -18.56 11.05
CA ALA A 6 39.26 -17.30 10.96
C ALA A 6 39.00 -16.51 12.25
N ALA A 7 40.05 -16.27 13.04
CA ALA A 7 39.97 -15.37 14.17
C ALA A 7 39.76 -13.96 13.61
N THR A 8 38.51 -13.50 13.57
CA THR A 8 38.21 -12.11 13.29
C THR A 8 38.85 -11.29 14.40
N CYS A 9 39.98 -10.66 14.10
CA CYS A 9 40.61 -9.70 14.99
C CYS A 9 39.68 -8.49 15.07
N ILE A 10 38.84 -8.45 16.11
CA ILE A 10 38.02 -7.28 16.40
C ILE A 10 38.97 -6.20 16.91
N GLN A 11 39.31 -5.26 16.03
CA GLN A 11 40.16 -4.14 16.40
C GLN A 11 39.32 -3.08 17.13
N LEU A 12 39.41 -3.07 18.45
CA LEU A 12 38.81 -2.01 19.27
C LEU A 12 39.69 -0.76 19.19
N ARG A 13 39.09 0.38 18.82
CA ARG A 13 39.75 1.69 18.85
C ARG A 13 38.99 2.61 19.80
N LEU A 14 39.71 3.20 20.74
CA LEU A 14 39.14 4.21 21.63
C LEU A 14 39.08 5.54 20.86
N HIS A 15 37.87 6.05 20.64
CA HIS A 15 37.65 7.36 20.05
C HIS A 15 37.26 8.36 21.13
N ASN A 16 37.80 9.58 21.04
CA ASN A 16 37.32 10.68 21.85
C ASN A 16 35.90 11.05 21.39
N THR A 17 34.97 11.16 22.34
CA THR A 17 33.56 11.50 22.09
C THR A 17 33.38 12.86 21.42
N SER A 18 34.34 13.79 21.57
CA SER A 18 34.35 15.08 20.88
C SER A 18 34.56 14.98 19.36
N ASN A 19 35.19 13.90 18.90
CA ASN A 19 35.47 13.68 17.48
C ASN A 19 34.34 12.94 16.75
N LEU A 20 33.28 12.55 17.49
CA LEU A 20 32.11 11.88 16.93
C LEU A 20 31.01 12.91 16.65
N LYS A 21 30.33 12.76 15.52
CA LYS A 21 29.19 13.61 15.18
C LYS A 21 28.00 13.24 16.08
N GLN A 22 27.82 13.99 17.17
CA GLN A 22 26.77 13.74 18.15
C GLN A 22 25.38 14.23 17.72
N SER A 23 25.24 14.81 16.52
CA SER A 23 23.98 15.41 16.06
C SER A 23 22.81 14.40 15.90
N LEU A 24 23.10 13.10 15.93
CA LEU A 24 22.11 12.02 15.88
C LEU A 24 22.14 11.14 17.14
N ALA A 25 22.98 11.50 18.12
CA ALA A 25 23.02 10.79 19.39
C ALA A 25 21.77 11.18 20.19
N ARG A 26 21.12 10.19 20.79
CA ARG A 26 20.01 10.38 21.74
C ARG A 26 20.47 11.32 22.87
N THR A 27 19.67 12.34 23.15
CA THR A 27 19.94 13.36 24.18
C THR A 27 19.05 13.14 25.40
N HIS A 28 19.42 13.76 26.53
CA HIS A 28 18.60 13.73 27.74
C HIS A 28 17.22 14.37 27.52
N GLU A 29 17.13 15.34 26.62
CA GLU A 29 15.92 16.05 26.23
C GLU A 29 14.97 15.16 25.43
N ASP A 30 15.50 14.20 24.66
CA ASP A 30 14.70 13.16 24.00
C ASP A 30 14.02 12.24 25.04
N ASP A 31 14.66 12.01 26.19
CA ASP A 31 14.12 11.20 27.29
C ASP A 31 13.15 11.97 28.20
N LYS A 32 13.26 13.30 28.22
CA LYS A 32 12.36 14.19 28.99
C LYS A 32 11.08 14.53 28.24
N ARG A 33 11.06 14.36 26.92
CA ARG A 33 9.84 14.54 26.12
C ARG A 33 8.81 13.49 26.53
N LEU A 34 7.87 13.90 27.37
CA LEU A 34 6.62 13.19 27.56
C LEU A 34 5.86 13.25 26.23
N PHE A 35 5.95 12.18 25.44
CA PHE A 35 5.05 12.01 24.31
C PHE A 35 3.64 11.98 24.87
N SER A 36 2.84 12.98 24.52
CA SER A 36 1.43 12.99 24.84
C SER A 36 0.81 11.78 24.16
N VAL A 37 0.13 10.93 24.92
CA VAL A 37 -0.66 9.83 24.36
C VAL A 37 -1.58 10.36 23.25
N ASN A 38 -2.08 11.59 23.38
CA ASN A 38 -2.90 12.22 22.34
C ASN A 38 -2.13 12.49 21.04
N GLN A 39 -0.84 12.85 21.09
CA GLN A 39 0.00 13.00 19.89
C GLN A 39 0.25 11.66 19.19
N LEU A 40 0.39 10.57 19.94
CA LEU A 40 0.50 9.22 19.37
C LEU A 40 -0.85 8.68 18.84
N LEU A 41 -1.95 9.09 19.49
CA LEU A 41 -3.31 8.73 19.10
C LEU A 41 -3.84 9.56 17.93
N GLU A 42 -3.30 10.75 17.65
CA GLU A 42 -3.61 11.52 16.43
C GLU A 42 -3.30 10.69 15.19
N ASP A 43 -2.11 10.08 15.14
CA ASP A 43 -1.71 9.17 14.06
C ASP A 43 -2.61 7.93 13.99
N THR A 44 -3.07 7.43 15.13
CA THR A 44 -3.98 6.28 15.22
C THR A 44 -5.40 6.62 14.72
N CYS A 45 -5.90 7.81 15.03
CA CYS A 45 -7.19 8.31 14.54
C CYS A 45 -7.14 8.60 13.03
N ALA A 46 -6.05 9.21 12.56
CA ALA A 46 -5.80 9.41 11.13
C ALA A 46 -5.76 8.06 10.38
N TRP A 47 -5.11 7.04 10.96
CA TRP A 47 -5.10 5.68 10.43
C TRP A 47 -6.51 5.06 10.36
N ARG A 48 -7.33 5.20 11.41
CA ARG A 48 -8.70 4.66 11.43
C ARG A 48 -9.59 5.29 10.35
N LEU A 49 -9.47 6.60 10.14
CA LEU A 49 -10.16 7.31 9.06
C LEU A 49 -9.67 6.83 7.69
N THR A 50 -8.35 6.67 7.52
CA THR A 50 -7.74 6.13 6.31
C THR A 50 -8.25 4.73 5.98
N ARG A 51 -8.37 3.86 6.99
CA ARG A 51 -8.91 2.51 6.84
C ARG A 51 -10.38 2.50 6.42
N GLN A 52 -11.22 3.35 7.03
CA GLN A 52 -12.64 3.46 6.64
C GLN A 52 -12.80 4.00 5.21
N ASN A 53 -12.02 5.01 4.84
CA ASN A 53 -11.99 5.55 3.49
C ASN A 53 -11.55 4.49 2.47
N LEU A 54 -10.52 3.70 2.81
CA LEU A 54 -10.03 2.62 1.96
C LEU A 54 -11.10 1.54 1.74
N VAL A 55 -11.81 1.11 2.79
CA VAL A 55 -12.91 0.13 2.65
C VAL A 55 -14.00 0.66 1.71
N SER A 56 -14.39 1.93 1.86
CA SER A 56 -15.38 2.57 0.98
C SER A 56 -14.92 2.59 -0.48
N LEU A 57 -13.65 2.95 -0.72
CA LEU A 57 -13.07 2.98 -2.07
C LEU A 57 -12.93 1.59 -2.68
N ILE A 58 -12.60 0.55 -1.90
CA ILE A 58 -12.55 -0.83 -2.38
C ILE A 58 -13.95 -1.31 -2.82
N MET A 59 -14.99 -1.00 -2.05
CA MET A 59 -16.37 -1.33 -2.42
C MET A 59 -16.79 -0.58 -3.68
N LYS A 60 -16.43 0.71 -3.79
CA LYS A 60 -16.67 1.50 -5.00
C LYS A 60 -15.93 0.93 -6.21
N TYR A 61 -14.68 0.53 -6.04
CA TYR A 61 -13.85 -0.07 -7.09
C TYR A 61 -14.50 -1.35 -7.61
N ARG A 62 -14.90 -2.24 -6.70
CA ARG A 62 -15.63 -3.47 -7.02
C ARG A 62 -16.88 -3.18 -7.83
N GLY A 63 -17.70 -2.21 -7.40
CA GLY A 63 -18.90 -1.83 -8.15
C GLY A 63 -18.61 -1.29 -9.56
N GLN A 64 -17.53 -0.51 -9.72
CA GLN A 64 -17.12 -0.02 -11.06
C GLN A 64 -16.60 -1.16 -11.95
N VAL A 65 -15.89 -2.13 -11.39
CA VAL A 65 -15.45 -3.33 -12.11
C VAL A 65 -16.64 -4.18 -12.56
N GLU A 66 -17.57 -4.46 -11.66
CA GLU A 66 -18.80 -5.21 -12.00
C GLU A 66 -19.59 -4.50 -13.10
N TYR A 67 -19.70 -3.17 -13.03
CA TYR A 67 -20.37 -2.36 -14.04
C TYR A 67 -19.66 -2.37 -15.40
N LEU A 68 -18.32 -2.24 -15.41
CA LEU A 68 -17.49 -2.33 -16.62
C LEU A 68 -17.67 -3.67 -17.34
N LEU A 69 -17.71 -4.78 -16.59
CA LEU A 69 -17.83 -6.13 -17.15
C LEU A 69 -19.25 -6.48 -17.64
N GLN A 70 -20.28 -5.77 -17.16
CA GLN A 70 -21.68 -6.04 -17.49
C GLN A 70 -22.23 -5.16 -18.62
N ASN A 71 -21.82 -3.89 -18.70
CA ASN A 71 -22.53 -2.87 -19.51
C ASN A 71 -21.59 -2.07 -20.45
N GLU A 72 -20.36 -2.53 -20.70
CA GLU A 72 -19.36 -1.90 -21.59
C GLU A 72 -19.21 -0.37 -21.38
N HIS A 73 -19.10 0.05 -20.13
CA HIS A 73 -18.86 1.46 -19.80
C HIS A 73 -17.37 1.83 -19.85
N THR A 74 -17.11 3.13 -19.78
CA THR A 74 -15.77 3.74 -19.81
C THR A 74 -14.86 3.20 -18.70
N VAL A 75 -13.67 2.69 -19.08
CA VAL A 75 -12.59 2.28 -18.16
C VAL A 75 -12.13 3.39 -17.21
N ASP A 76 -12.41 4.65 -17.54
CA ASP A 76 -11.99 5.81 -16.76
C ASP A 76 -12.51 5.79 -15.32
N ASN A 77 -13.73 5.29 -15.07
CA ASN A 77 -14.26 5.23 -13.71
C ASN A 77 -13.49 4.25 -12.82
N VAL A 78 -13.11 3.09 -13.37
CA VAL A 78 -12.28 2.10 -12.66
C VAL A 78 -10.91 2.71 -12.36
N ILE A 79 -10.32 3.41 -13.32
CA ILE A 79 -9.02 4.07 -13.18
C ILE A 79 -9.08 5.20 -12.14
N GLU A 80 -10.12 6.03 -12.13
CA GLU A 80 -10.27 7.11 -11.15
C GLU A 80 -10.43 6.58 -9.73
N VAL A 81 -11.18 5.48 -9.54
CA VAL A 81 -11.26 4.86 -8.22
C VAL A 81 -9.92 4.21 -7.83
N ALA A 82 -9.19 3.60 -8.77
CA ALA A 82 -7.85 3.08 -8.51
C ALA A 82 -6.87 4.19 -8.07
N LYS A 83 -6.91 5.37 -8.71
CA LYS A 83 -6.12 6.54 -8.30
C LYS A 83 -6.53 7.05 -6.92
N ALA A 84 -7.82 7.06 -6.61
CA ALA A 84 -8.32 7.46 -5.29
C ALA A 84 -7.79 6.50 -4.20
N ILE A 85 -7.74 5.20 -4.48
CA ILE A 85 -7.11 4.21 -3.58
C ILE A 85 -5.62 4.55 -3.39
N CYS A 86 -4.87 4.77 -4.46
CA CYS A 86 -3.44 5.15 -4.37
C CYS A 86 -3.23 6.44 -3.56
N SER A 87 -4.14 7.42 -3.71
CA SER A 87 -4.12 8.68 -2.97
C SER A 87 -4.31 8.48 -1.46
N VAL A 88 -5.28 7.65 -1.07
CA VAL A 88 -5.52 7.31 0.35
C VAL A 88 -4.36 6.50 0.96
N LEU A 89 -3.65 5.72 0.15
CA LEU A 89 -2.47 4.95 0.57
C LEU A 89 -1.17 5.79 0.56
N GLY A 90 -1.28 7.12 0.67
CA GLY A 90 -0.13 8.03 0.72
C GLY A 90 0.38 8.50 -0.63
N PHE A 91 -0.50 8.59 -1.64
CA PHE A 91 -0.15 8.99 -3.01
C PHE A 91 0.90 8.07 -3.67
N VAL A 92 0.89 6.79 -3.31
CA VAL A 92 1.81 5.79 -3.85
C VAL A 92 1.19 5.13 -5.07
N GLU A 93 1.79 5.33 -6.24
CA GLU A 93 1.51 4.57 -7.45
C GLU A 93 2.70 3.65 -7.76
N THR A 94 2.45 2.34 -7.83
CA THR A 94 3.49 1.36 -8.16
C THR A 94 3.57 1.16 -9.67
N ARG A 95 4.74 0.70 -10.16
CA ARG A 95 4.92 0.38 -11.58
C ARG A 95 3.86 -0.61 -12.09
N ASP A 96 3.51 -1.61 -11.26
CA ASP A 96 2.52 -2.62 -11.62
C ASP A 96 1.13 -2.02 -11.80
N ILE A 97 0.75 -1.01 -10.99
CA ILE A 97 -0.49 -0.26 -11.16
C ILE A 97 -0.45 0.56 -12.45
N THR A 98 0.64 1.31 -12.69
CA THR A 98 0.79 2.11 -13.92
C THR A 98 0.70 1.24 -15.17
N ASP A 99 1.36 0.07 -15.15
CA ASP A 99 1.38 -0.86 -16.27
C ASP A 99 0.00 -1.51 -16.48
N ALA A 100 -0.69 -1.90 -15.41
CA ALA A 100 -2.04 -2.45 -15.48
C ALA A 100 -3.06 -1.41 -15.99
N VAL A 101 -2.97 -0.14 -15.54
CA VAL A 101 -3.80 0.96 -16.06
C VAL A 101 -3.54 1.20 -17.55
N ARG A 102 -2.28 1.15 -17.98
CA ARG A 102 -1.92 1.28 -19.40
C ARG A 102 -2.54 0.16 -20.24
N ARG A 103 -2.49 -1.08 -19.76
CA ARG A 103 -3.11 -2.24 -20.42
C ARG A 103 -4.63 -2.11 -20.46
N LEU A 104 -5.26 -1.70 -19.36
CA LEU A 104 -6.71 -1.49 -19.29
C LEU A 104 -7.19 -0.41 -20.27
N ARG A 105 -6.43 0.68 -20.45
CA ARG A 105 -6.74 1.73 -21.44
C ARG A 105 -6.56 1.28 -22.89
N ALA A 106 -5.71 0.28 -23.12
CA ALA A 106 -5.44 -0.24 -24.46
C ALA A 106 -6.49 -1.24 -24.94
N VAL A 107 -7.40 -1.69 -24.06
CA VAL A 107 -8.46 -2.63 -24.43
C VAL A 107 -9.50 -1.92 -25.32
N PRO A 108 -9.80 -2.44 -26.52
CA PRO A 108 -10.90 -1.93 -27.34
C PRO A 108 -12.22 -2.15 -26.62
N LEU A 109 -12.90 -1.09 -26.20
CA LEU A 109 -14.29 -1.15 -25.73
C LEU A 109 -15.20 -1.14 -26.96
N VAL A 110 -16.01 -2.18 -27.14
CA VAL A 110 -17.07 -2.15 -28.15
C VAL A 110 -18.05 -1.05 -27.72
N LYS A 111 -18.21 -0.02 -28.53
CA LYS A 111 -19.28 0.96 -28.32
C LYS A 111 -20.55 0.31 -28.85
N ALA A 112 -21.57 0.18 -28.00
CA ALA A 112 -22.89 -0.30 -28.39
C ALA A 112 -23.49 0.58 -29.51
N GLN A 113 -23.19 0.24 -30.76
CA GLN A 113 -23.93 0.65 -31.94
C GLN A 113 -24.26 -0.62 -32.72
N ASN A 114 -25.44 -1.15 -32.40
CA ASN A 114 -26.30 -1.91 -33.30
C ASN A 114 -25.59 -2.90 -34.26
N SER A 115 -25.13 -4.03 -33.77
CA SER A 115 -25.05 -5.21 -34.64
C SER A 115 -25.27 -6.49 -33.86
N PHE A 116 -26.44 -7.09 -34.10
CA PHE A 116 -26.71 -8.49 -33.79
C PHE A 116 -25.77 -9.36 -34.62
N GLN A 117 -24.56 -9.62 -34.14
CA GLN A 117 -23.77 -10.76 -34.60
C GLN A 117 -22.77 -11.18 -33.53
N SER A 118 -23.08 -12.32 -32.93
CA SER A 118 -22.28 -13.08 -31.98
C SER A 118 -20.84 -13.31 -32.44
N VAL A 119 -19.91 -12.48 -31.95
CA VAL A 119 -18.48 -12.78 -31.74
C VAL A 119 -17.99 -11.98 -30.51
N GLU A 120 -18.58 -12.24 -29.34
CA GLU A 120 -18.39 -11.44 -28.11
C GLU A 120 -17.24 -11.91 -27.19
N ALA A 121 -16.46 -12.91 -27.62
CA ALA A 121 -15.56 -13.66 -26.73
C ALA A 121 -14.16 -13.07 -26.47
N PRO A 122 -13.42 -12.51 -27.45
CA PRO A 122 -12.02 -12.14 -27.22
C PRO A 122 -11.86 -10.82 -26.44
N ASP A 123 -12.67 -9.80 -26.72
CA ASP A 123 -12.49 -8.46 -26.13
C ASP A 123 -12.93 -8.40 -24.66
N LYS A 124 -13.96 -9.18 -24.29
CA LYS A 124 -14.39 -9.34 -22.91
C LYS A 124 -13.35 -10.04 -22.05
N ALA A 125 -12.73 -11.10 -22.58
CA ALA A 125 -11.66 -11.82 -21.90
C ALA A 125 -10.41 -10.93 -21.69
N LEU A 126 -10.07 -10.08 -22.67
CA LEU A 126 -8.99 -9.11 -22.54
C LEU A 126 -9.29 -8.04 -21.48
N THR A 127 -10.53 -7.55 -21.43
CA THR A 127 -10.97 -6.60 -20.39
C THR A 127 -10.88 -7.22 -19.01
N GLU A 128 -11.38 -8.44 -18.84
CA GLU A 128 -11.34 -9.18 -17.57
C GLU A 128 -9.90 -9.44 -17.11
N ALA A 129 -9.00 -9.82 -18.03
CA ALA A 129 -7.58 -10.00 -17.73
C ALA A 129 -6.92 -8.69 -17.26
N ALA A 130 -7.17 -7.58 -17.97
CA ALA A 130 -6.60 -6.27 -17.60
C ALA A 130 -7.13 -5.77 -16.24
N VAL A 131 -8.42 -5.97 -15.97
CA VAL A 131 -9.04 -5.64 -14.68
C VAL A 131 -8.50 -6.53 -13.55
N THR A 132 -8.30 -7.81 -13.82
CA THR A 132 -7.74 -8.76 -12.85
C THR A 132 -6.33 -8.33 -12.46
N GLU A 133 -5.52 -7.96 -13.44
CA GLU A 133 -4.15 -7.49 -13.20
C GLU A 133 -4.11 -6.20 -12.38
N LEU A 134 -4.98 -5.23 -12.69
CA LEU A 134 -5.13 -4.02 -11.89
C LEU A 134 -5.56 -4.35 -10.45
N SER A 135 -6.49 -5.29 -10.29
CA SER A 135 -7.00 -5.73 -8.99
C SER A 135 -5.92 -6.41 -8.16
N VAL A 136 -5.06 -7.22 -8.79
CA VAL A 136 -3.88 -7.84 -8.15
C VAL A 136 -2.90 -6.76 -7.71
N ALA A 137 -2.56 -5.81 -8.58
CA ALA A 137 -1.62 -4.73 -8.25
C ALA A 137 -2.11 -3.86 -7.08
N ILE A 138 -3.39 -3.49 -7.07
CA ILE A 138 -4.03 -2.76 -5.96
C ILE A 138 -4.00 -3.59 -4.67
N THR A 139 -4.33 -4.88 -4.73
CA THR A 139 -4.32 -5.78 -3.57
C THR A 139 -2.92 -5.90 -2.98
N SER A 140 -1.90 -6.04 -3.82
CA SER A 140 -0.49 -6.07 -3.40
C SER A 140 -0.08 -4.77 -2.68
N LEU A 141 -0.46 -3.61 -3.22
CA LEU A 141 -0.20 -2.32 -2.58
C LEU A 141 -0.88 -2.21 -1.22
N ILE A 142 -2.18 -2.56 -1.13
CA ILE A 142 -2.93 -2.57 0.13
C ILE A 142 -2.27 -3.52 1.14
N HIS A 143 -1.82 -4.70 0.71
CA HIS A 143 -1.17 -5.67 1.58
C HIS A 143 0.17 -5.16 2.13
N VAL A 144 1.00 -4.54 1.29
CA VAL A 144 2.27 -3.92 1.72
C VAL A 144 1.98 -2.77 2.70
N TYR A 145 1.07 -1.87 2.35
CA TYR A 145 0.67 -0.76 3.20
C TYR A 145 0.15 -1.26 4.56
N SER A 146 -0.74 -2.25 4.55
CA SER A 146 -1.23 -2.87 5.78
C SER A 146 -0.08 -3.48 6.56
N ARG A 147 0.83 -4.25 5.96
CA ARG A 147 1.97 -4.81 6.73
C ARG A 147 2.91 -3.77 7.32
N SER A 148 3.07 -2.62 6.68
CA SER A 148 3.94 -1.55 7.16
C SER A 148 3.32 -0.74 8.30
N PHE A 149 1.99 -0.63 8.34
CA PHE A 149 1.27 0.27 9.25
C PHE A 149 0.20 -0.43 10.12
N ASP A 150 0.00 -1.74 9.97
CA ASP A 150 -0.75 -2.60 10.88
C ASP A 150 0.07 -2.80 12.15
N ALA A 151 0.34 -1.69 12.83
CA ALA A 151 0.49 -1.69 14.25
C ALA A 151 -0.90 -2.00 14.82
N ASN A 152 -1.25 -3.29 14.84
CA ASN A 152 -2.05 -3.78 15.95
C ASN A 152 -1.26 -3.37 17.19
N PHE A 153 -1.56 -2.19 17.72
CA PHE A 153 -1.14 -1.78 19.04
C PHE A 153 -1.77 -2.82 19.96
N GLN A 154 -1.07 -3.94 20.14
CA GLN A 154 -1.28 -4.81 21.27
C GLN A 154 -1.05 -3.85 22.43
N LEU A 155 -2.15 -3.34 22.99
CA LEU A 155 -2.14 -2.65 24.26
C LEU A 155 -1.36 -3.60 25.14
N ALA A 156 -0.09 -3.27 25.42
CA ALA A 156 0.74 -4.10 26.28
C ALA A 156 -0.12 -4.40 27.49
N SER A 157 -0.39 -5.69 27.72
CA SER A 157 -1.32 -6.14 28.74
C SER A 157 -1.10 -5.29 29.97
N ILE A 158 -2.13 -4.53 30.36
CA ILE A 158 -2.07 -3.62 31.50
C ILE A 158 -1.40 -4.40 32.63
N PRO A 159 -0.26 -3.96 33.18
CA PRO A 159 0.40 -4.69 34.24
C PRO A 159 -0.65 -4.91 35.31
N LYS A 160 -0.95 -6.18 35.62
CA LYS A 160 -1.80 -6.47 36.76
C LYS A 160 -1.07 -5.89 37.97
N SER A 161 -1.67 -4.86 38.56
CA SER A 161 -1.16 -4.20 39.75
C SER A 161 -0.85 -5.25 40.84
N PRO A 162 0.18 -5.02 41.66
CA PRO A 162 0.66 -5.96 42.66
C PRO A 162 -0.40 -6.32 43.72
#